data_AF-A0A822CPV9-F1
#
_entry.id   AF-A0A822CPV9-F1
#
_cell.length_a   1.000
_cell.length_b   1.000
_cell.length_c   1.000
_cell.angle_alpha   90.00
_cell.angle_beta   90.00
_cell.angle_gamma   90.00
#
_symmetry.space_group_name_H-M   'P 1'
#
loop_
_entity.id
_entity.type
_entity.pdbx_description
1 polymer ?
#
loop_
_entity_poly.entity_id
_entity_poly.type
_entity_poly.pdbx_seq_one_letter_code
_entity_poly.pdbx_strand_id
1 'polypeptide(L)'
;MVLKVLHPYLDECKVAFVAVANKAFDAANANRMICIYRSLPSEDDQKILAYGCLGLQLERQQSIPDDRLDRVIYGLCQGYRRVLRSPDIPHIFHDRDFIYMLRELRFELMNFNEVEETIIKEITPRSLLRALEDNFNGVRPEEFDKLVDQFATAVGEQCPEFQSLLTEKQQFQRNIPTILRNSMKLAPVRRRLYGRYKLIIDESEDESAVRLLFQAGILNSDPSQTAIFRMSDFPDDIDNELRNVEILSNIKLCMETGKTILMINTGRIHDSLYDVFNQNFSIMSTEDSRKIFSKVAIGPKTIDVVVHEDFQCIVHIKRSEFKDIPAPFLSRFQKYSFSVSNFYSLQLRDIPSEEQKLMKEVETKAQSFINHFGKEYFYGFNHETLYSCLLSLIKRNAQDELYLSNIHENYNQLTIQSKSFIEQDINDKKQCFLFYIISKLLQLASPESMIFKLPTFEESTTRLLCQHYFYQQEHFNVENFIHQFIYTPMLTISNDELLTMNNNLEQKPSNINITKKLMIFTRTSSSVISLNKQSKHSSFLHAID
;
A
#
# COMPACT_ATOMS: atom_id res chain seq x y z
N MET A 1 -5.97 -34.40 -16.01
CA MET A 1 -6.92 -35.04 -16.95
C MET A 1 -7.11 -34.23 -18.23
N VAL A 2 -7.02 -32.89 -18.19
CA VAL A 2 -7.25 -31.98 -19.32
C VAL A 2 -6.38 -32.27 -20.57
N LEU A 3 -5.07 -32.52 -20.41
CA LEU A 3 -4.18 -32.76 -21.57
C LEU A 3 -4.40 -34.12 -22.27
N LYS A 4 -5.04 -35.10 -21.60
CA LYS A 4 -5.33 -36.40 -22.22
C LYS A 4 -6.30 -36.29 -23.39
N VAL A 5 -7.18 -35.28 -23.35
CA VAL A 5 -8.14 -35.00 -24.42
C VAL A 5 -7.42 -34.59 -25.72
N LEU A 6 -6.22 -34.01 -25.61
CA LEU A 6 -5.42 -33.61 -26.77
C LEU A 6 -4.66 -34.77 -27.42
N HIS A 7 -4.46 -35.90 -26.73
CA HIS A 7 -3.64 -37.01 -27.23
C HIS A 7 -4.02 -37.49 -28.62
N PRO A 8 -5.30 -37.77 -28.95
CA PRO A 8 -5.66 -38.24 -30.28
C PRO A 8 -5.33 -37.21 -31.38
N TYR A 9 -5.48 -35.92 -31.08
CA TYR A 9 -5.20 -34.85 -32.04
C TYR A 9 -3.70 -34.65 -32.27
N LEU A 10 -2.88 -34.84 -31.24
CA LEU A 10 -1.42 -34.78 -31.33
C LEU A 10 -0.85 -36.01 -32.04
N ASP A 11 -1.35 -37.21 -31.71
CA ASP A 11 -0.90 -38.48 -32.29
C ASP A 11 -1.21 -38.55 -33.79
N GLU A 12 -2.35 -37.99 -34.21
CA GLU A 12 -2.74 -37.87 -35.62
C GLU A 12 -2.22 -36.59 -36.31
N CYS A 13 -1.40 -35.79 -35.63
CA CYS A 13 -0.86 -34.52 -36.13
C CYS A 13 -1.92 -33.56 -36.70
N LYS A 14 -3.14 -33.58 -36.15
CA LYS A 14 -4.27 -32.76 -36.62
C LYS A 14 -4.14 -31.29 -36.27
N VAL A 15 -3.31 -30.96 -35.29
CA VAL A 15 -3.09 -29.59 -34.81
C VAL A 15 -1.62 -29.36 -34.51
N ALA A 16 -1.13 -28.15 -34.77
CA ALA A 16 0.14 -27.70 -34.22
C ALA A 16 -0.07 -27.28 -32.75
N PHE A 17 0.79 -27.75 -31.84
CA PHE A 17 0.64 -27.51 -30.42
C PHE A 17 1.98 -27.09 -29.80
N VAL A 18 1.96 -25.98 -29.06
CA VAL A 18 3.08 -25.49 -28.27
C VAL A 18 2.59 -25.29 -26.85
N ALA A 19 3.23 -25.95 -25.89
CA ALA A 19 2.94 -25.80 -24.48
C ALA A 19 4.12 -25.17 -23.75
N VAL A 20 3.84 -24.12 -22.98
CA VAL A 20 4.83 -23.48 -22.10
C VAL A 20 4.42 -23.78 -20.66
N ALA A 21 5.33 -24.37 -19.90
CA ALA A 21 5.09 -24.74 -18.51
C ALA A 21 6.33 -24.46 -17.65
N ASN A 22 6.09 -24.04 -16.41
CA ASN A 22 7.14 -23.85 -15.40
C ASN A 22 7.50 -25.16 -14.66
N LYS A 23 6.78 -26.26 -14.97
CA LYS A 23 7.00 -27.60 -14.42
C LYS A 23 7.11 -28.58 -15.58
N ALA A 24 7.88 -29.64 -15.38
CA ALA A 24 7.99 -30.71 -16.37
C ALA A 24 6.65 -31.41 -16.60
N PHE A 25 6.38 -31.75 -17.86
CA PHE A 25 5.27 -32.63 -18.21
C PHE A 25 5.56 -34.07 -17.77
N ASP A 26 4.51 -34.83 -17.48
CA ASP A 26 4.61 -36.28 -17.29
C ASP A 26 5.02 -36.97 -18.60
N ALA A 27 5.57 -38.18 -18.51
CA ALA A 27 6.07 -38.93 -19.66
C ALA A 27 4.98 -39.13 -20.74
N ALA A 28 3.73 -39.33 -20.33
CA ALA A 28 2.61 -39.55 -21.25
C ALA A 28 2.35 -38.33 -22.17
N ASN A 29 2.51 -37.10 -21.66
CA ASN A 29 2.44 -35.90 -22.48
C ASN A 29 3.77 -35.65 -23.19
N ALA A 30 4.90 -35.74 -22.47
CA ALA A 30 6.22 -35.44 -22.99
C ALA A 30 6.61 -36.29 -24.22
N ASN A 31 6.26 -37.59 -24.25
CA ASN A 31 6.60 -38.49 -25.36
C ASN A 31 5.94 -38.10 -26.71
N ARG A 32 4.94 -37.22 -26.69
CA ARG A 32 4.21 -36.76 -27.88
C ARG A 32 4.69 -35.41 -28.40
N MET A 33 5.68 -34.82 -27.75
CA MET A 33 6.15 -33.46 -28.05
C MET A 33 7.67 -33.40 -27.94
N ILE A 34 8.26 -32.41 -28.61
CA ILE A 34 9.66 -32.08 -28.39
C ILE A 34 9.74 -31.23 -27.12
N CYS A 35 10.25 -31.80 -26.04
CA CYS A 35 10.43 -31.08 -24.79
C CYS A 35 11.78 -30.36 -24.75
N ILE A 36 11.73 -29.04 -24.65
CA ILE A 36 12.91 -28.20 -24.41
C ILE A 36 12.90 -27.80 -22.94
N TYR A 37 13.86 -28.31 -22.18
CA TYR A 37 14.06 -27.94 -20.78
C TYR A 37 15.18 -26.92 -20.66
N ARG A 38 14.96 -25.89 -19.84
CA ARG A 38 16.01 -24.93 -19.45
C ARG A 38 16.28 -25.09 -17.97
N SER A 39 17.55 -25.30 -17.63
CA SER A 39 18.02 -25.24 -16.25
C SER A 39 18.03 -23.80 -15.75
N LEU A 40 18.29 -23.63 -14.45
CA LEU A 40 18.63 -22.32 -13.90
C LEU A 40 19.88 -21.76 -14.63
N PRO A 41 19.96 -20.44 -14.84
CA PRO A 41 21.08 -19.82 -15.54
C PRO A 41 22.39 -20.07 -14.77
N SER A 42 23.44 -20.44 -15.50
CA SER A 42 24.80 -20.52 -14.96
C SER A 42 25.34 -19.12 -14.63
N GLU A 43 26.50 -19.04 -13.98
CA GLU A 43 27.14 -17.75 -13.71
C GLU A 43 27.48 -16.99 -14.99
N ASP A 44 27.90 -17.71 -16.03
CA ASP A 44 28.20 -17.15 -17.35
C ASP A 44 26.92 -16.69 -18.07
N ASP A 45 25.83 -17.47 -18.00
CA ASP A 45 24.53 -17.07 -18.56
C ASP A 45 24.02 -15.79 -17.90
N GLN A 46 24.16 -15.69 -16.57
CA GLN A 46 23.78 -14.51 -15.82
C GLN A 46 24.63 -13.30 -16.19
N LYS A 47 25.93 -13.49 -16.43
CA LYS A 47 26.81 -12.43 -16.95
C LYS A 47 26.32 -11.97 -18.32
N ILE A 48 26.09 -12.89 -19.26
CA ILE A 48 25.57 -12.57 -20.60
C ILE A 48 24.24 -11.80 -20.52
N LEU A 49 23.33 -12.25 -19.66
CA LEU A 49 22.07 -11.58 -19.38
C LEU A 49 22.28 -10.14 -18.87
N ALA A 50 23.22 -9.95 -17.93
CA ALA A 50 23.49 -8.64 -17.35
C ALA A 50 23.99 -7.64 -18.39
N TYR A 51 24.97 -8.02 -19.23
CA TYR A 51 25.46 -7.16 -20.31
C TYR A 51 24.33 -6.81 -21.29
N GLY A 52 23.54 -7.80 -21.71
CA GLY A 52 22.41 -7.57 -22.60
C GLY A 52 21.36 -6.61 -22.01
N CYS A 53 21.06 -6.73 -20.71
CA CYS A 53 20.12 -5.83 -20.04
C CYS A 53 20.66 -4.40 -19.88
N LEU A 54 21.97 -4.26 -19.68
CA LEU A 54 22.68 -2.98 -19.61
C LEU A 54 22.91 -2.36 -21.00
N GLY A 55 22.58 -3.07 -22.07
CA GLY A 55 22.80 -2.60 -23.45
C GLY A 55 24.26 -2.62 -23.89
N LEU A 56 25.07 -3.46 -23.25
CA LEU A 56 26.50 -3.64 -23.51
C LEU A 56 26.71 -4.86 -24.43
N GLN A 57 27.77 -4.83 -25.23
CA GLN A 57 28.19 -5.98 -26.03
C GLN A 57 29.27 -6.75 -25.29
N LEU A 58 29.19 -8.08 -25.29
CA LEU A 58 30.31 -8.94 -24.86
C LEU A 58 31.30 -9.04 -26.01
N GLU A 59 32.36 -8.26 -25.98
CA GLU A 59 33.49 -8.46 -26.88
C GLU A 59 34.18 -9.78 -26.52
N ARG A 60 33.91 -10.81 -27.32
CA ARG A 60 34.63 -12.09 -27.25
C ARG A 60 36.04 -11.85 -27.78
N GLN A 61 36.96 -11.56 -26.86
CA GLN A 61 38.41 -11.44 -27.08
C GLN A 61 38.84 -10.17 -27.83
N GLN A 62 39.38 -9.19 -27.09
CA GLN A 62 40.79 -8.78 -27.14
C GLN A 62 40.98 -7.46 -26.36
N SER A 63 41.88 -7.47 -25.35
CA SER A 63 42.52 -6.30 -24.71
C SER A 63 41.57 -5.22 -24.14
N ILE A 64 41.18 -5.25 -22.86
CA ILE A 64 41.99 -4.91 -21.68
C ILE A 64 41.44 -5.68 -20.46
N PRO A 65 42.28 -6.28 -19.60
CA PRO A 65 41.84 -6.83 -18.33
C PRO A 65 41.56 -5.68 -17.35
N ASP A 66 40.40 -5.70 -16.70
CA ASP A 66 40.06 -4.87 -15.52
C ASP A 66 39.28 -3.56 -15.78
N ASP A 67 38.26 -3.58 -16.65
CA ASP A 67 37.27 -2.50 -16.66
C ASP A 67 36.48 -2.51 -15.33
N ARG A 68 36.43 -1.35 -14.66
CA ARG A 68 35.68 -1.16 -13.42
C ARG A 68 34.23 -1.58 -13.59
N LEU A 69 33.63 -1.30 -14.74
CA LEU A 69 32.24 -1.67 -15.03
C LEU A 69 32.03 -3.19 -15.04
N ASP A 70 32.96 -3.95 -15.62
CA ASP A 70 32.93 -5.42 -15.63
C ASP A 70 32.95 -6.00 -14.22
N ARG A 71 33.79 -5.45 -13.34
CA ARG A 71 33.86 -5.85 -11.92
C ARG A 71 32.56 -5.56 -11.19
N VAL A 72 31.95 -4.39 -11.44
CA VAL A 72 30.65 -4.04 -10.88
C VAL A 72 29.58 -5.01 -11.38
N ILE A 73 29.51 -5.30 -12.69
CA ILE A 73 28.54 -6.25 -13.26
C ILE A 73 28.69 -7.64 -12.63
N TYR A 74 29.93 -8.11 -12.49
CA TYR A 74 30.20 -9.38 -11.81
C TYR A 74 29.72 -9.36 -10.35
N GLY A 75 29.99 -8.28 -9.63
CA GLY A 75 29.51 -8.05 -8.27
C GLY A 75 27.99 -8.00 -8.16
N LEU A 76 27.28 -7.40 -9.12
CA LEU A 76 25.81 -7.39 -9.18
C LEU A 76 25.24 -8.81 -9.35
N CYS A 77 25.83 -9.59 -10.26
CA CYS A 77 25.43 -10.99 -10.47
C CYS A 77 25.66 -11.83 -9.21
N GLN A 78 26.83 -11.68 -8.58
CA GLN A 78 27.19 -12.35 -7.33
C GLN A 78 26.23 -11.95 -6.19
N GLY A 79 25.92 -10.66 -6.05
CA GLY A 79 24.98 -10.12 -5.07
C GLY A 79 23.59 -10.74 -5.22
N TYR A 80 23.07 -10.82 -6.46
CA TYR A 80 21.79 -11.47 -6.71
C TYR A 80 21.79 -12.96 -6.32
N ARG A 81 22.87 -13.71 -6.63
CA ARG A 81 23.00 -15.11 -6.21
C ARG A 81 23.03 -15.26 -4.69
N ARG A 82 23.66 -14.34 -3.96
CA ARG A 82 23.66 -14.32 -2.49
C ARG A 82 22.26 -14.09 -1.94
N VAL A 83 21.53 -13.13 -2.51
CA VAL A 83 20.14 -12.85 -2.12
C VAL A 83 19.25 -14.08 -2.30
N LEU A 84 19.35 -14.78 -3.43
CA LEU A 84 18.58 -16.00 -3.68
C LEU A 84 18.91 -17.16 -2.72
N ARG A 85 20.14 -17.23 -2.21
CA ARG A 85 20.60 -18.28 -1.28
C ARG A 85 20.42 -17.92 0.20
N SER A 86 20.11 -16.66 0.51
CA SER A 86 20.00 -16.18 1.87
C SER A 86 18.74 -16.73 2.55
N PRO A 87 18.85 -17.35 3.75
CA PRO A 87 17.68 -17.76 4.52
C PRO A 87 16.95 -16.57 5.15
N ASP A 88 17.64 -15.43 5.30
CA ASP A 88 17.14 -14.22 5.96
C ASP A 88 16.31 -13.33 5.02
N ILE A 89 16.30 -13.62 3.72
CA ILE A 89 15.59 -12.82 2.71
C ILE A 89 14.48 -13.69 2.12
N PRO A 90 13.20 -13.22 2.15
CA PRO A 90 12.10 -13.98 1.58
C PRO A 90 12.32 -14.34 0.10
N HIS A 91 12.02 -15.59 -0.28
CA HIS A 91 12.09 -16.08 -1.66
C HIS A 91 10.93 -15.58 -2.54
N ILE A 92 10.71 -14.26 -2.57
CA ILE A 92 9.67 -13.59 -3.35
C ILE A 92 10.23 -12.97 -4.65
N PHE A 93 11.56 -12.82 -4.72
CA PHE A 93 12.26 -12.22 -5.85
C PHE A 93 12.65 -13.27 -6.88
N HIS A 94 12.53 -12.89 -8.15
CA HIS A 94 12.77 -13.76 -9.30
C HIS A 94 13.64 -13.04 -10.33
N ASP A 95 14.06 -13.76 -11.39
CA ASP A 95 14.97 -13.21 -12.40
C ASP A 95 14.44 -11.92 -13.03
N ARG A 96 13.11 -11.75 -13.12
CA ARG A 96 12.50 -10.50 -13.59
C ARG A 96 12.85 -9.31 -12.71
N ASP A 97 12.90 -9.46 -11.39
CA ASP A 97 13.27 -8.37 -10.49
C ASP A 97 14.71 -7.91 -10.76
N PHE A 98 15.62 -8.87 -10.97
CA PHE A 98 17.02 -8.60 -11.35
C PHE A 98 17.16 -8.00 -12.75
N ILE A 99 16.46 -8.54 -13.75
CA ILE A 99 16.46 -8.03 -15.12
C ILE A 99 15.98 -6.58 -15.17
N TYR A 100 14.89 -6.26 -14.47
CA TYR A 100 14.34 -4.91 -14.48
C TYR A 100 15.22 -3.92 -13.69
N MET A 101 15.87 -4.37 -12.61
CA MET A 101 16.91 -3.59 -11.93
C MET A 101 18.06 -3.25 -12.89
N LEU A 102 18.58 -4.22 -13.64
CA LEU A 102 19.64 -3.98 -14.63
C LEU A 102 19.19 -3.04 -15.76
N ARG A 103 17.96 -3.22 -16.25
CA ARG A 103 17.37 -2.32 -17.27
C ARG A 103 17.18 -0.90 -16.77
N GLU A 104 16.91 -0.72 -15.49
CA GLU A 104 16.88 0.60 -14.87
C GLU A 104 18.28 1.22 -14.82
N LEU A 105 19.28 0.47 -14.36
CA LEU A 105 20.68 0.91 -14.31
C LEU A 105 21.23 1.31 -15.68
N ARG A 106 20.76 0.68 -16.77
CA ARG A 106 21.10 1.07 -18.14
C ARG A 106 20.87 2.55 -18.43
N PHE A 107 19.84 3.16 -17.85
CA PHE A 107 19.53 4.58 -18.09
C PHE A 107 20.49 5.53 -17.37
N GLU A 108 21.19 5.03 -16.35
CA GLU A 108 22.25 5.79 -15.69
C GLU A 108 23.54 5.73 -16.51
N LEU A 109 23.74 4.65 -17.28
CA LEU A 109 24.89 4.49 -18.20
C LEU A 109 24.77 5.34 -19.47
N MET A 110 23.55 5.56 -19.98
CA MET A 110 23.29 6.23 -21.27
C MET A 110 22.81 7.67 -21.06
N ASN A 111 23.61 8.68 -21.45
CA ASN A 111 23.10 10.04 -21.66
C ASN A 111 22.28 10.08 -22.98
N PHE A 112 21.01 10.45 -22.91
CA PHE A 112 20.24 10.86 -24.09
C PHE A 112 20.52 12.35 -24.39
N ASN A 113 21.75 12.68 -24.78
CA ASN A 113 22.02 13.95 -25.44
C ASN A 113 22.18 13.65 -26.93
N GLU A 114 21.34 14.24 -27.77
CA GLU A 114 21.26 13.99 -29.23
C GLU A 114 22.50 14.45 -30.03
N VAL A 115 23.59 14.86 -29.38
CA VAL A 115 24.78 15.37 -30.05
C VAL A 115 26.03 14.78 -29.40
N GLU A 116 26.62 13.83 -30.12
CA GLU A 116 28.03 13.42 -30.16
C GLU A 116 28.72 13.01 -28.83
N GLU A 117 29.23 11.77 -28.84
CA GLU A 117 29.94 11.02 -27.78
C GLU A 117 29.08 10.47 -26.62
N THR A 118 28.79 9.17 -26.69
CA THR A 118 28.15 8.40 -25.62
C THR A 118 29.15 8.19 -24.48
N ILE A 119 29.27 9.17 -23.58
CA ILE A 119 30.04 8.98 -22.35
C ILE A 119 29.31 7.94 -21.50
N ILE A 120 29.87 6.74 -21.40
CA ILE A 120 29.40 5.70 -20.47
C ILE A 120 29.67 6.23 -19.07
N LYS A 121 28.61 6.64 -18.37
CA LYS A 121 28.71 6.94 -16.93
C LYS A 121 28.86 5.64 -16.15
N GLU A 122 29.44 5.72 -14.95
CA GLU A 122 29.60 4.57 -14.08
C GLU A 122 28.32 4.25 -13.30
N ILE A 123 28.11 2.98 -12.96
CA ILE A 123 27.11 2.59 -11.97
C ILE A 123 27.60 3.05 -10.61
N THR A 124 26.84 3.93 -9.97
CA THR A 124 27.17 4.47 -8.64
C THR A 124 26.45 3.68 -7.54
N PRO A 125 26.95 3.70 -6.29
CA PRO A 125 26.24 3.13 -5.14
C PRO A 125 24.83 3.69 -4.98
N ARG A 126 24.64 4.98 -5.27
CA ARG A 126 23.32 5.64 -5.21
C ARG A 126 22.36 5.14 -6.29
N SER A 127 22.84 4.94 -7.52
CA SER A 127 21.99 4.38 -8.57
C SER A 127 21.67 2.91 -8.31
N LEU A 128 22.60 2.13 -7.75
CA LEU A 128 22.33 0.77 -7.31
C LEU A 128 21.26 0.73 -6.21
N LEU A 129 21.42 1.54 -5.15
CA LEU A 129 20.43 1.63 -4.07
C LEU A 129 19.05 1.99 -4.62
N ARG A 130 18.97 2.99 -5.52
CA ARG A 130 17.73 3.37 -6.19
C ARG A 130 17.10 2.22 -6.97
N ALA A 131 17.89 1.51 -7.77
CA ALA A 131 17.38 0.40 -8.57
C ALA A 131 16.93 -0.80 -7.71
N LEU A 132 17.60 -1.04 -6.58
CA LEU A 132 17.19 -2.03 -5.58
C LEU A 132 15.89 -1.61 -4.90
N GLU A 133 15.76 -0.36 -4.49
CA GLU A 133 14.51 0.19 -3.96
C GLU A 133 13.37 0.04 -4.96
N ASP A 134 13.56 0.37 -6.24
CA ASP A 134 12.47 0.32 -7.23
C ASP A 134 12.05 -1.14 -7.58
N ASN A 135 12.95 -2.14 -7.45
CA ASN A 135 12.71 -3.51 -7.95
C ASN A 135 12.69 -4.63 -6.91
N PHE A 136 13.31 -4.45 -5.75
CA PHE A 136 13.42 -5.42 -4.65
C PHE A 136 12.63 -4.99 -3.40
N ASN A 137 11.57 -4.20 -3.57
CA ASN A 137 10.63 -3.86 -2.51
C ASN A 137 9.62 -4.99 -2.22
N GLY A 138 8.76 -4.80 -1.21
CA GLY A 138 7.74 -5.78 -0.81
C GLY A 138 8.19 -6.75 0.29
N VAL A 139 9.31 -6.45 0.94
CA VAL A 139 9.82 -7.13 2.14
C VAL A 139 9.86 -6.14 3.31
N ARG A 140 10.10 -6.64 4.53
CA ARG A 140 10.24 -5.78 5.71
C ARG A 140 11.50 -4.91 5.60
N PRO A 141 11.56 -3.74 6.28
CA PRO A 141 12.73 -2.86 6.22
C PRO A 141 14.05 -3.57 6.59
N GLU A 142 14.05 -4.38 7.64
CA GLU A 142 15.22 -5.15 8.08
C GLU A 142 15.70 -6.18 7.04
N GLU A 143 14.75 -6.81 6.34
CA GLU A 143 15.02 -7.79 5.27
C GLU A 143 15.58 -7.08 4.03
N PHE A 144 15.03 -5.90 3.70
CA PHE A 144 15.55 -5.04 2.63
C PHE A 144 16.96 -4.56 2.95
N ASP A 145 17.23 -4.21 4.21
CA ASP A 145 18.54 -3.76 4.62
C ASP A 145 19.60 -4.82 4.40
N LYS A 146 19.33 -6.06 4.85
CA LYS A 146 20.18 -7.22 4.58
C LYS A 146 20.35 -7.47 3.09
N LEU A 147 19.31 -7.31 2.28
CA LEU A 147 19.38 -7.47 0.82
C LEU A 147 20.35 -6.48 0.20
N VAL A 148 20.26 -5.21 0.56
CA VAL A 148 21.20 -4.18 0.09
C VAL A 148 22.62 -4.53 0.54
N ASP A 149 22.80 -4.98 1.77
CA ASP A 149 24.12 -5.36 2.31
C ASP A 149 24.74 -6.54 1.54
N GLN A 150 23.93 -7.49 1.06
CA GLN A 150 24.41 -8.59 0.21
C GLN A 150 24.93 -8.09 -1.15
N PHE A 151 24.19 -7.18 -1.81
CA PHE A 151 24.65 -6.57 -3.06
C PHE A 151 25.88 -5.69 -2.84
N ALA A 152 25.84 -4.85 -1.81
CA ALA A 152 26.92 -3.99 -1.38
C ALA A 152 28.23 -4.75 -1.16
N THR A 153 28.17 -5.83 -0.38
CA THR A 153 29.35 -6.65 -0.07
C THR A 153 29.87 -7.33 -1.32
N ALA A 154 28.99 -7.91 -2.15
CA ALA A 154 29.39 -8.56 -3.39
C ALA A 154 30.04 -7.59 -4.39
N VAL A 155 29.49 -6.39 -4.55
CA VAL A 155 30.10 -5.37 -5.42
C VAL A 155 31.39 -4.83 -4.82
N GLY A 156 31.46 -4.62 -3.50
CA GLY A 156 32.65 -4.14 -2.80
C GLY A 156 33.84 -5.12 -2.86
N GLU A 157 33.58 -6.43 -2.79
CA GLU A 157 34.61 -7.46 -2.99
C GLU A 157 35.28 -7.39 -4.36
N GLN A 158 34.54 -6.97 -5.38
CA GLN A 158 35.05 -6.82 -6.74
C GLN A 158 35.59 -5.41 -7.00
N CYS A 159 34.99 -4.39 -6.38
CA CYS A 159 35.33 -2.98 -6.56
C CYS A 159 35.36 -2.28 -5.19
N PRO A 160 36.52 -2.27 -4.48
CA PRO A 160 36.63 -1.72 -3.12
C PRO A 160 36.21 -0.25 -2.97
N GLU A 161 36.36 0.55 -4.02
CA GLU A 161 35.91 1.95 -4.08
C GLU A 161 34.38 2.10 -3.91
N PHE A 162 33.62 1.03 -4.16
CA PHE A 162 32.18 1.00 -3.99
C PHE A 162 31.76 0.89 -2.51
N GLN A 163 32.67 0.44 -1.63
CA GLN A 163 32.40 0.08 -0.25
C GLN A 163 32.30 1.30 0.69
N SER A 164 33.03 2.38 0.40
CA SER A 164 33.12 3.58 1.25
C SER A 164 31.84 4.43 1.31
N LEU A 165 30.96 4.31 0.30
CA LEU A 165 29.75 5.15 0.15
C LEU A 165 28.45 4.48 0.65
N LEU A 166 28.49 3.20 1.00
CA LEU A 166 27.33 2.46 1.52
C LEU A 166 27.06 2.77 3.00
N THR A 167 28.05 3.31 3.72
CA THR A 167 27.90 3.84 5.08
C THR A 167 26.92 5.02 5.13
N GLU A 168 26.70 5.71 4.01
CA GLU A 168 25.74 6.83 3.87
C GLU A 168 24.33 6.36 3.46
N LYS A 169 24.05 5.05 3.41
CA LYS A 169 22.75 4.46 2.98
C LYS A 169 21.56 5.13 3.66
N GLN A 170 21.65 5.43 4.94
CA GLN A 170 20.57 6.08 5.71
C GLN A 170 20.24 7.50 5.22
N GLN A 171 21.19 8.21 4.62
CA GLN A 171 20.96 9.57 4.10
C GLN A 171 20.23 9.57 2.76
N PHE A 172 20.39 8.52 1.96
CA PHE A 172 19.84 8.46 0.60
C PHE A 172 18.64 7.53 0.44
N GLN A 173 18.36 6.68 1.44
CA GLN A 173 17.24 5.76 1.39
C GLN A 173 15.92 6.51 1.27
N ARG A 174 15.16 6.18 0.23
CA ARG A 174 13.84 6.79 -0.02
C ARG A 174 12.78 6.01 0.73
N ASN A 175 11.71 6.70 1.13
CA ASN A 175 10.55 6.04 1.69
C ASN A 175 9.67 5.39 0.60
N ILE A 176 8.96 4.31 0.94
CA ILE A 176 8.09 3.56 0.02
C ILE A 176 7.09 4.45 -0.73
N PRO A 177 6.38 5.40 -0.08
CA PRO A 177 5.47 6.31 -0.78
C PRO A 177 6.15 7.13 -1.88
N THR A 178 7.37 7.63 -1.62
CA THR A 178 8.17 8.40 -2.59
C THR A 178 8.63 7.52 -3.73
N ILE A 179 9.11 6.31 -3.44
CA ILE A 179 9.52 5.33 -4.45
C ILE A 179 8.34 5.02 -5.39
N LEU A 180 7.19 4.65 -4.82
CA LEU A 180 6.00 4.33 -5.60
C LEU A 180 5.52 5.52 -6.44
N ARG A 181 5.46 6.73 -5.85
CA ARG A 181 5.08 7.96 -6.56
C ARG A 181 5.99 8.24 -7.77
N ASN A 182 7.30 8.10 -7.60
CA ASN A 182 8.27 8.26 -8.68
C ASN A 182 8.07 7.19 -9.77
N SER A 183 7.81 5.95 -9.35
CA SER A 183 7.55 4.82 -10.23
C SER A 183 6.28 4.99 -11.07
N MET A 184 5.24 5.64 -10.52
CA MET A 184 4.00 5.98 -11.24
C MET A 184 4.20 7.13 -12.25
N LYS A 185 5.10 8.07 -11.95
CA LYS A 185 5.39 9.26 -12.77
C LYS A 185 6.54 9.05 -13.78
N LEU A 186 6.95 7.80 -14.03
CA LEU A 186 7.99 7.51 -15.02
C LEU A 186 7.60 8.03 -16.41
N ALA A 187 8.55 8.69 -17.08
CA ALA A 187 8.38 9.11 -18.48
C ALA A 187 8.08 7.90 -19.39
N PRO A 188 7.29 8.05 -20.47
CA PRO A 188 6.87 6.93 -21.33
C PRO A 188 8.04 6.08 -21.85
N VAL A 189 9.16 6.69 -22.24
CA VAL A 189 10.38 5.99 -22.69
C VAL A 189 10.91 5.03 -21.62
N ARG A 190 11.00 5.50 -20.38
CA ARG A 190 11.49 4.73 -19.23
C ARG A 190 10.49 3.64 -18.83
N ARG A 191 9.21 4.00 -18.76
CA ARG A 191 8.11 3.09 -18.45
C ARG A 191 8.08 1.89 -19.38
N ARG A 192 8.27 2.11 -20.69
CA ARG A 192 8.31 1.02 -21.70
C ARG A 192 9.46 0.04 -21.50
N LEU A 193 10.60 0.50 -21.02
CA LEU A 193 11.82 -0.31 -20.95
C LEU A 193 11.96 -1.04 -19.60
N TYR A 194 11.58 -0.39 -18.50
CA TYR A 194 11.71 -0.97 -17.15
C TYR A 194 10.56 -0.65 -16.18
N GLY A 195 9.50 0.04 -16.61
CA GLY A 195 8.35 0.33 -15.74
C GLY A 195 7.40 -0.86 -15.65
N ARG A 196 7.45 -1.63 -14.56
CA ARG A 196 6.48 -2.72 -14.30
C ARG A 196 5.18 -2.20 -13.68
N TYR A 197 4.10 -2.96 -13.79
CA TYR A 197 2.90 -2.71 -12.99
C TYR A 197 3.15 -2.98 -11.50
N LYS A 198 2.26 -2.49 -10.64
CA LYS A 198 2.50 -2.47 -9.18
C LYS A 198 1.63 -3.51 -8.47
N LEU A 199 2.21 -4.17 -7.48
CA LEU A 199 1.52 -5.04 -6.55
C LEU A 199 1.64 -4.44 -5.15
N ILE A 200 0.51 -4.09 -4.56
CA ILE A 200 0.42 -3.54 -3.22
C ILE A 200 0.07 -4.67 -2.27
N ILE A 201 1.00 -4.97 -1.38
CA ILE A 201 0.84 -5.94 -0.30
C ILE A 201 0.33 -5.16 0.90
N ASP A 202 -0.93 -5.39 1.24
CA ASP A 202 -1.56 -4.79 2.40
C ASP A 202 -1.27 -5.64 3.63
N GLU A 203 -0.54 -5.09 4.61
CA GLU A 203 -0.32 -5.77 5.88
C GLU A 203 -1.59 -5.85 6.74
N SER A 204 -2.63 -5.06 6.39
CA SER A 204 -3.95 -5.10 6.99
C SER A 204 -4.92 -6.04 6.26
N GLU A 205 -5.98 -6.43 6.94
CA GLU A 205 -7.09 -7.20 6.36
C GLU A 205 -8.24 -6.30 5.86
N ASP A 206 -8.17 -4.99 6.10
CA ASP A 206 -9.30 -4.05 5.94
C ASP A 206 -9.07 -3.00 4.83
N GLU A 207 -8.24 -3.32 3.84
CA GLU A 207 -7.88 -2.42 2.72
C GLU A 207 -7.24 -1.09 3.21
N SER A 208 -6.52 -1.10 4.34
CA SER A 208 -5.84 0.10 4.84
C SER A 208 -4.85 0.65 3.84
N ALA A 209 -4.10 -0.20 3.12
CA ALA A 209 -3.17 0.25 2.10
C ALA A 209 -3.85 1.06 1.00
N VAL A 210 -5.05 0.65 0.57
CA VAL A 210 -5.83 1.37 -0.46
C VAL A 210 -6.12 2.79 -0.01
N ARG A 211 -6.58 2.96 1.24
CA ARG A 211 -6.83 4.30 1.82
C ARG A 211 -5.56 5.15 1.87
N LEU A 212 -4.44 4.53 2.25
CA LEU A 212 -3.15 5.21 2.31
C LEU A 212 -2.68 5.69 0.93
N LEU A 213 -2.92 4.93 -0.14
CA LEU A 213 -2.56 5.33 -1.51
C LEU A 213 -3.25 6.63 -1.93
N PHE A 214 -4.53 6.79 -1.62
CA PHE A 214 -5.28 8.03 -1.88
C PHE A 214 -4.88 9.15 -0.93
N GLN A 215 -4.76 8.87 0.38
CA GLN A 215 -4.34 9.87 1.37
C GLN A 215 -2.93 10.42 1.09
N ALA A 216 -2.04 9.59 0.58
CA ALA A 216 -0.69 9.97 0.19
C ALA A 216 -0.63 10.76 -1.14
N GLY A 217 -1.74 10.89 -1.86
CA GLY A 217 -1.77 11.47 -3.20
C GLY A 217 -0.97 10.66 -4.23
N ILE A 218 -0.76 9.36 -3.98
CA ILE A 218 -0.13 8.45 -4.95
C ILE A 218 -1.13 8.12 -6.05
N LEU A 219 -2.39 7.90 -5.67
CA LEU A 219 -3.51 7.76 -6.59
C LEU A 219 -4.41 9.00 -6.54
N ASN A 220 -4.95 9.35 -7.70
CA ASN A 220 -5.89 10.45 -7.82
C ASN A 220 -7.30 9.94 -7.48
N SER A 221 -8.01 10.64 -6.60
CA SER A 221 -9.40 10.33 -6.24
C SER A 221 -10.40 10.64 -7.35
N ASP A 222 -10.01 11.39 -8.39
CA ASP A 222 -10.83 11.66 -9.57
C ASP A 222 -11.06 10.37 -10.40
N PRO A 223 -12.32 9.90 -10.55
CA PRO A 223 -12.67 8.75 -11.38
C PRO A 223 -12.30 8.89 -12.87
N SER A 224 -12.04 10.11 -13.34
CA SER A 224 -11.54 10.35 -14.70
C SER A 224 -10.11 9.83 -14.88
N GLN A 225 -9.31 9.84 -13.81
CA GLN A 225 -7.88 9.47 -13.82
C GLN A 225 -7.64 8.07 -13.26
N THR A 226 -8.33 7.71 -12.17
CA THR A 226 -8.18 6.40 -11.50
C THR A 226 -9.52 5.66 -11.45
N ALA A 227 -9.58 4.47 -12.02
CA ALA A 227 -10.72 3.57 -11.90
C ALA A 227 -10.44 2.46 -10.87
N ILE A 228 -11.39 2.20 -9.97
CA ILE A 228 -11.28 1.14 -8.97
C ILE A 228 -12.19 -0.02 -9.36
N PHE A 229 -11.60 -1.21 -9.52
CA PHE A 229 -12.32 -2.45 -9.79
C PHE A 229 -12.31 -3.33 -8.55
N ARG A 230 -13.49 -3.56 -7.97
CA ARG A 230 -13.71 -4.48 -6.85
C ARG A 230 -14.58 -5.64 -7.30
N MET A 231 -14.12 -6.85 -7.06
CA MET A 231 -14.95 -8.03 -7.21
C MET A 231 -15.46 -8.50 -5.85
N SER A 232 -16.68 -9.02 -5.88
CA SER A 232 -17.39 -9.52 -4.71
C SER A 232 -16.93 -10.94 -4.37
N ASP A 233 -16.90 -11.26 -3.08
CA ASP A 233 -16.67 -12.62 -2.56
C ASP A 233 -17.97 -13.34 -2.19
N PHE A 234 -19.15 -12.74 -2.46
CA PHE A 234 -20.41 -13.40 -2.19
C PHE A 234 -20.57 -14.65 -3.09
N PRO A 235 -21.03 -15.79 -2.54
CA PRO A 235 -21.16 -17.03 -3.30
C PRO A 235 -21.91 -16.88 -4.64
N ASP A 236 -23.02 -16.14 -4.63
CA ASP A 236 -23.85 -15.91 -5.82
C ASP A 236 -23.15 -15.05 -6.89
N ASP A 237 -22.15 -14.26 -6.50
CA ASP A 237 -21.36 -13.42 -7.40
C ASP A 237 -20.13 -14.14 -7.95
N ILE A 238 -19.73 -15.28 -7.37
CA ILE A 238 -18.53 -16.02 -7.79
C ILE A 238 -18.76 -16.66 -9.17
N ASP A 239 -19.93 -17.24 -9.38
CA ASP A 239 -20.32 -17.96 -10.60
C ASP A 239 -20.85 -17.04 -11.72
N ASN A 240 -20.94 -15.72 -11.47
CA ASN A 240 -21.46 -14.77 -12.44
C ASN A 240 -20.38 -14.34 -13.47
N GLU A 241 -20.22 -15.14 -14.53
CA GLU A 241 -19.29 -14.84 -15.62
C GLU A 241 -19.59 -13.52 -16.34
N LEU A 242 -20.87 -13.10 -16.41
CA LEU A 242 -21.25 -11.84 -17.07
C LEU A 242 -20.62 -10.64 -16.38
N ARG A 243 -20.55 -10.65 -15.03
CA ARG A 243 -19.89 -9.61 -14.25
C ARG A 243 -18.39 -9.54 -14.50
N ASN A 244 -17.74 -10.70 -14.69
CA ASN A 244 -16.33 -10.75 -15.05
C ASN A 244 -16.09 -10.13 -16.43
N VAL A 245 -16.95 -10.45 -17.40
CA VAL A 245 -16.91 -9.89 -18.77
C VAL A 245 -17.13 -8.37 -18.75
N GLU A 246 -18.07 -7.88 -17.95
CA GLU A 246 -18.33 -6.44 -17.79
C GLU A 246 -17.11 -5.70 -17.21
N ILE A 247 -16.53 -6.22 -16.13
CA ILE A 247 -15.33 -5.65 -15.51
C ILE A 247 -14.16 -5.65 -16.48
N LEU A 248 -13.92 -6.75 -17.21
CA LEU A 248 -12.88 -6.83 -18.22
C LEU A 248 -13.10 -5.84 -19.38
N SER A 249 -14.36 -5.62 -19.78
CA SER A 249 -14.70 -4.64 -20.82
C SER A 249 -14.43 -3.21 -20.36
N ASN A 250 -14.69 -2.90 -19.09
CA ASN A 250 -14.36 -1.60 -18.49
C ASN A 250 -12.84 -1.42 -18.32
N ILE A 251 -12.12 -2.47 -17.95
CA ILE A 251 -10.65 -2.47 -17.90
C ILE A 251 -10.07 -2.21 -19.29
N LYS A 252 -10.60 -2.87 -20.33
CA LYS A 252 -10.23 -2.61 -21.73
C LYS A 252 -10.37 -1.12 -22.08
N LEU A 253 -11.49 -0.49 -21.74
CA LEU A 253 -11.69 0.95 -21.98
C LEU A 253 -10.66 1.80 -21.23
N CYS A 254 -10.32 1.43 -19.99
CA CYS A 254 -9.27 2.12 -19.21
C CYS A 254 -7.88 1.95 -19.85
N MET A 255 -7.57 0.78 -20.40
CA MET A 255 -6.34 0.52 -21.16
C MET A 255 -6.24 1.40 -22.40
N GLU A 256 -7.35 1.53 -23.15
CA GLU A 256 -7.42 2.33 -24.38
C GLU A 256 -7.32 3.84 -24.10
N THR A 257 -7.83 4.29 -22.95
CA THR A 257 -7.86 5.71 -22.54
C THR A 257 -6.71 6.14 -21.64
N GLY A 258 -5.84 5.22 -21.22
CA GLY A 258 -4.67 5.53 -20.39
C GLY A 258 -4.96 5.80 -18.92
N LYS A 259 -6.13 5.37 -18.41
CA LYS A 259 -6.49 5.54 -17.01
C LYS A 259 -5.69 4.60 -16.11
N THR A 260 -5.37 5.04 -14.89
CA THR A 260 -4.81 4.15 -13.88
C THR A 260 -5.92 3.26 -13.33
N ILE A 261 -5.66 1.96 -13.18
CA ILE A 261 -6.61 1.02 -12.57
C ILE A 261 -6.08 0.51 -11.25
N LEU A 262 -6.94 0.47 -10.24
CA LEU A 262 -6.72 -0.19 -8.97
C LEU A 262 -7.63 -1.42 -8.88
N MET A 263 -7.02 -2.60 -8.82
CA MET A 263 -7.70 -3.88 -8.85
C MET A 263 -7.67 -4.51 -7.46
N ILE A 264 -8.82 -4.63 -6.82
CA ILE A 264 -8.99 -5.15 -5.46
C ILE A 264 -9.81 -6.44 -5.54
N ASN A 265 -9.29 -7.50 -4.94
CA ASN A 265 -9.93 -8.82 -4.93
C ASN A 265 -10.25 -9.38 -6.33
N THR A 266 -9.38 -9.16 -7.31
CA THR A 266 -9.64 -9.45 -8.73
C THR A 266 -9.04 -10.76 -9.23
N GLY A 267 -8.67 -11.68 -8.32
CA GLY A 267 -7.95 -12.92 -8.68
C GLY A 267 -8.61 -13.72 -9.81
N ARG A 268 -9.95 -13.70 -9.86
CA ARG A 268 -10.77 -14.40 -10.87
C ARG A 268 -10.53 -13.97 -12.32
N ILE A 269 -10.02 -12.77 -12.55
CA ILE A 269 -9.77 -12.22 -13.90
C ILE A 269 -8.28 -12.02 -14.21
N HIS A 270 -7.39 -12.46 -13.33
CA HIS A 270 -5.95 -12.28 -13.56
C HIS A 270 -5.46 -13.06 -14.78
N ASP A 271 -6.00 -14.26 -15.01
CA ASP A 271 -5.66 -15.07 -16.18
C ASP A 271 -6.07 -14.40 -17.49
N SER A 272 -7.20 -13.68 -17.50
CA SER A 272 -7.65 -12.89 -18.65
C SER A 272 -6.71 -11.76 -19.05
N LEU A 273 -5.91 -11.27 -18.10
CA LEU A 273 -4.97 -10.16 -18.25
C LEU A 273 -3.50 -10.62 -18.29
N TYR A 274 -3.27 -11.92 -18.47
CA TYR A 274 -1.94 -12.53 -18.39
C TYR A 274 -0.89 -11.84 -19.29
N ASP A 275 -1.22 -11.58 -20.56
CA ASP A 275 -0.30 -10.91 -21.50
C ASP A 275 -0.03 -9.45 -21.10
N VAL A 276 -1.05 -8.76 -20.58
CA VAL A 276 -0.93 -7.38 -20.06
C VAL A 276 0.04 -7.37 -18.87
N PHE A 277 -0.15 -8.24 -17.88
CA PHE A 277 0.73 -8.33 -16.71
C PHE A 277 2.14 -8.78 -17.08
N ASN A 278 2.29 -9.60 -18.12
CA ASN A 278 3.60 -9.94 -18.65
C ASN A 278 4.32 -8.81 -19.36
N GLN A 279 3.62 -7.71 -19.69
CA GLN A 279 4.08 -6.67 -20.61
C GLN A 279 4.47 -7.23 -21.97
N ASN A 280 3.74 -8.27 -22.41
CA ASN A 280 3.89 -8.84 -23.73
C ASN A 280 3.11 -7.96 -24.71
N PHE A 281 3.80 -6.96 -25.25
CA PHE A 281 3.23 -5.95 -26.13
C PHE A 281 3.74 -6.09 -27.56
N SER A 282 2.82 -6.04 -28.53
CA SER A 282 3.15 -5.85 -29.94
C SER A 282 3.00 -4.38 -30.32
N ILE A 283 4.01 -3.82 -30.99
CA ILE A 283 4.01 -2.42 -31.41
C ILE A 283 3.70 -2.39 -32.90
N MET A 284 2.67 -1.64 -33.29
CA MET A 284 2.43 -1.26 -34.67
C MET A 284 2.73 0.23 -34.81
N SER A 285 3.79 0.55 -35.54
CA SER A 285 4.16 1.93 -35.89
C SER A 285 3.80 2.20 -37.35
N THR A 286 2.90 3.16 -37.57
CA THR A 286 2.72 3.83 -38.86
C THR A 286 3.48 5.17 -38.88
N GLU A 287 3.65 5.78 -40.04
CA GLU A 287 4.35 7.08 -40.20
C GLU A 287 3.81 8.16 -39.25
N ASP A 288 2.50 8.15 -38.98
CA ASP A 288 1.83 9.17 -38.13
C ASP A 288 1.50 8.70 -36.70
N SER A 289 1.54 7.40 -36.39
CA SER A 289 1.10 6.92 -35.07
C SER A 289 1.74 5.62 -34.62
N ARG A 290 2.10 5.54 -33.34
CA ARG A 290 2.56 4.31 -32.69
C ARG A 290 1.48 3.79 -31.77
N LYS A 291 1.00 2.57 -32.02
CA LYS A 291 0.02 1.89 -31.18
C LYS A 291 0.63 0.64 -30.55
N ILE A 292 0.38 0.47 -29.26
CA ILE A 292 0.83 -0.68 -28.47
C ILE A 292 -0.39 -1.57 -28.27
N PHE A 293 -0.24 -2.88 -28.50
CA PHE A 293 -1.32 -3.84 -28.34
C PHE A 293 -0.93 -4.93 -27.36
N SER A 294 -1.91 -5.42 -26.60
CA SER A 294 -1.78 -6.62 -25.76
C SER A 294 -3.02 -7.47 -25.90
N LYS A 295 -2.88 -8.78 -25.66
CA LYS A 295 -3.99 -9.72 -25.72
C LYS A 295 -4.74 -9.73 -24.39
N VAL A 296 -6.06 -9.68 -24.47
CA VAL A 296 -6.96 -9.81 -23.32
C VAL A 296 -8.01 -10.87 -23.64
N ALA A 297 -8.22 -11.82 -22.72
CA ALA A 297 -9.27 -12.81 -22.86
C ALA A 297 -10.57 -12.30 -22.22
N ILE A 298 -11.61 -12.10 -23.02
CA ILE A 298 -12.94 -11.68 -22.57
C ILE A 298 -13.94 -12.76 -22.95
N GLY A 299 -14.41 -13.51 -21.95
CA GLY A 299 -15.19 -14.72 -22.16
C GLY A 299 -14.39 -15.75 -22.99
N PRO A 300 -14.98 -16.34 -24.05
CA PRO A 300 -14.30 -17.35 -24.87
C PRO A 300 -13.35 -16.78 -25.93
N LYS A 301 -13.22 -15.44 -26.05
CA LYS A 301 -12.45 -14.79 -27.10
C LYS A 301 -11.22 -14.11 -26.53
N THR A 302 -10.09 -14.27 -27.19
CA THR A 302 -8.90 -13.42 -27.00
C THR A 302 -8.91 -12.32 -28.05
N ILE A 303 -8.82 -11.07 -27.60
CA ILE A 303 -8.84 -9.89 -28.47
C ILE A 303 -7.57 -9.07 -28.26
N ASP A 304 -7.13 -8.38 -29.32
CA ASP A 304 -6.06 -7.40 -29.24
C ASP A 304 -6.61 -6.06 -28.75
N VAL A 305 -6.10 -5.58 -27.63
CA VAL A 305 -6.49 -4.32 -26.99
C VAL A 305 -5.37 -3.31 -27.12
N VAL A 306 -5.72 -2.09 -27.54
CA VAL A 306 -4.77 -0.97 -27.55
C VAL A 306 -4.45 -0.57 -26.11
N VAL A 307 -3.17 -0.50 -25.78
CA VAL A 307 -2.67 -0.07 -24.48
C VAL A 307 -2.07 1.32 -24.64
N HIS A 308 -2.70 2.30 -24.01
CA HIS A 308 -2.18 3.66 -23.95
C HIS A 308 -0.87 3.71 -23.15
N GLU A 309 0.08 4.57 -23.53
CA GLU A 309 1.39 4.63 -22.88
C GLU A 309 1.32 5.01 -21.40
N ASP A 310 0.33 5.82 -21.02
CA ASP A 310 0.07 6.24 -19.63
C ASP A 310 -0.76 5.27 -18.79
N PHE A 311 -1.27 4.19 -19.38
CA PHE A 311 -2.01 3.18 -18.63
C PHE A 311 -1.13 2.59 -17.51
N GLN A 312 -1.66 2.57 -16.30
CA GLN A 312 -1.03 1.96 -15.13
C GLN A 312 -1.99 0.97 -14.48
N CYS A 313 -1.45 -0.18 -14.08
CA CYS A 313 -2.19 -1.19 -13.34
C CYS A 313 -1.57 -1.38 -11.96
N ILE A 314 -2.44 -1.39 -10.95
CA ILE A 314 -2.10 -1.65 -9.56
C ILE A 314 -3.00 -2.77 -9.07
N VAL A 315 -2.39 -3.87 -8.64
CA VAL A 315 -3.09 -4.99 -8.01
C VAL A 315 -2.90 -4.88 -6.51
N HIS A 316 -4.00 -4.91 -5.77
CA HIS A 316 -4.01 -5.00 -4.31
C HIS A 316 -4.21 -6.45 -3.89
N ILE A 317 -3.41 -6.89 -2.92
CA ILE A 317 -3.51 -8.20 -2.28
C ILE A 317 -3.31 -8.06 -0.78
N LYS A 318 -3.95 -8.93 0.00
CA LYS A 318 -3.74 -8.98 1.45
C LYS A 318 -2.50 -9.80 1.78
N ARG A 319 -1.88 -9.51 2.93
CA ARG A 319 -0.72 -10.28 3.40
C ARG A 319 -1.06 -11.75 3.67
N SER A 320 -2.28 -12.03 4.12
CA SER A 320 -2.81 -13.38 4.32
C SER A 320 -2.84 -14.20 3.03
N GLU A 321 -3.27 -13.58 1.92
CA GLU A 321 -3.37 -14.20 0.58
C GLU A 321 -2.01 -14.37 -0.10
N PHE A 322 -0.99 -13.61 0.31
CA PHE A 322 0.32 -13.57 -0.35
C PHE A 322 0.98 -14.95 -0.51
N LYS A 323 0.74 -15.88 0.41
CA LYS A 323 1.33 -17.24 0.39
C LYS A 323 0.75 -18.13 -0.71
N ASP A 324 -0.50 -17.89 -1.10
CA ASP A 324 -1.23 -18.70 -2.06
C ASP A 324 -1.00 -18.21 -3.50
N ILE A 325 -0.45 -17.00 -3.65
CA ILE A 325 -0.20 -16.41 -4.95
C ILE A 325 1.01 -17.10 -5.62
N PRO A 326 0.86 -17.59 -6.87
CA PRO A 326 1.95 -18.22 -7.58
C PRO A 326 3.14 -17.28 -7.77
N ALA A 327 4.35 -17.77 -7.48
CA ALA A 327 5.61 -17.08 -7.73
C ALA A 327 5.73 -16.43 -9.13
N PRO A 328 5.31 -17.09 -10.23
CA PRO A 328 5.31 -16.48 -11.56
C PRO A 328 4.47 -15.20 -11.64
N PHE A 329 3.33 -15.15 -10.93
CA PHE A 329 2.50 -13.95 -10.87
C PHE A 329 3.24 -12.81 -10.15
N LEU A 330 3.78 -13.07 -8.95
CA LEU A 330 4.54 -12.09 -8.18
C LEU A 330 5.75 -11.51 -8.95
N SER A 331 6.39 -12.31 -9.81
CA SER A 331 7.54 -11.87 -10.62
C SER A 331 7.21 -10.79 -11.65
N ARG A 332 5.93 -10.65 -12.02
CA ARG A 332 5.48 -9.70 -13.07
C ARG A 332 5.36 -8.27 -12.57
N PHE A 333 5.20 -8.08 -11.27
CA PHE A 333 4.92 -6.79 -10.66
C PHE A 333 6.11 -6.29 -9.83
N GLN A 334 6.26 -4.97 -9.76
CA GLN A 334 6.99 -4.32 -8.68
C GLN A 334 6.15 -4.37 -7.41
N LYS A 335 6.72 -4.89 -6.33
CA LYS A 335 6.02 -5.18 -5.09
C LYS A 335 6.24 -4.05 -4.09
N TYR A 336 5.22 -3.67 -3.34
CA TYR A 336 5.32 -2.67 -2.27
C TYR A 336 4.48 -3.11 -1.08
N SER A 337 5.07 -3.16 0.12
CA SER A 337 4.34 -3.47 1.35
C SER A 337 3.91 -2.17 2.04
N PHE A 338 2.64 -2.12 2.42
CA PHE A 338 2.03 -0.99 3.11
C PHE A 338 1.48 -1.45 4.45
N SER A 339 1.94 -0.79 5.51
CA SER A 339 1.37 -0.88 6.86
C SER A 339 1.09 0.53 7.34
N VAL A 340 0.00 0.71 8.08
CA VAL A 340 -0.37 1.99 8.69
C VAL A 340 0.70 2.43 9.69
N SER A 341 1.27 1.49 10.45
CA SER A 341 2.33 1.77 11.44
C SER A 341 3.62 2.30 10.80
N ASN A 342 4.04 1.67 9.70
CA ASN A 342 5.19 2.11 8.92
C ASN A 342 4.94 3.49 8.31
N PHE A 343 3.74 3.70 7.75
CA PHE A 343 3.38 4.97 7.12
C PHE A 343 3.32 6.12 8.15
N TYR A 344 2.80 5.87 9.35
CA TYR A 344 2.88 6.79 10.48
C TYR A 344 4.32 7.12 10.85
N SER A 345 5.17 6.10 11.01
CA SER A 345 6.57 6.28 11.37
C SER A 345 7.34 7.11 10.33
N LEU A 346 7.01 6.94 9.05
CA LEU A 346 7.61 7.71 7.96
C LEU A 346 7.17 9.17 8.01
N GLN A 347 5.85 9.42 8.10
CA GLN A 347 5.34 10.80 8.20
C GLN A 347 5.80 11.52 9.46
N LEU A 348 5.97 10.79 10.57
CA LEU A 348 6.49 11.35 11.81
C LEU A 348 7.93 11.84 11.66
N ARG A 349 8.75 11.25 10.79
CA ARG A 349 10.13 11.72 10.57
C ARG A 349 10.19 13.04 9.81
N ASP A 350 9.15 13.33 9.03
CA ASP A 350 9.08 14.48 8.14
C ASP A 350 8.46 15.73 8.81
N ILE A 351 7.93 15.62 10.05
CA ILE A 351 7.44 16.76 10.84
C ILE A 351 8.52 17.34 11.78
N PRO A 352 8.41 18.58 12.29
CA PRO A 352 9.42 19.19 13.16
C PRO A 352 9.69 18.42 14.46
N SER A 353 10.95 18.40 14.92
CA SER A 353 11.41 17.59 16.07
C SER A 353 10.60 17.74 17.37
N GLU A 354 10.09 18.93 17.66
CA GLU A 354 9.26 19.18 18.85
C GLU A 354 7.89 18.47 18.75
N GLU A 355 7.28 18.47 17.56
CA GLU A 355 6.04 17.74 17.29
C GLU A 355 6.25 16.23 17.28
N GLN A 356 7.44 15.76 16.86
CA GLN A 356 7.80 14.34 16.96
C GLN A 356 7.82 13.85 18.41
N LYS A 357 8.43 14.62 19.32
CA LYS A 357 8.47 14.29 20.75
C LYS A 357 7.06 14.24 21.33
N LEU A 358 6.26 15.26 21.05
CA LEU A 358 4.86 15.34 21.47
C LEU A 358 4.07 14.09 21.04
N MET A 359 4.17 13.71 19.78
CA MET A 359 3.46 12.55 19.23
C MET A 359 3.93 11.23 19.85
N LYS A 360 5.23 11.05 20.09
CA LYS A 360 5.77 9.86 20.78
C LYS A 360 5.27 9.74 22.22
N GLU A 361 5.14 10.86 22.92
CA GLU A 361 4.56 10.87 24.27
C GLU A 361 3.07 10.54 24.27
N VAL A 362 2.33 11.07 23.28
CA VAL A 362 0.91 10.76 23.08
C VAL A 362 0.73 9.27 22.74
N GLU A 363 1.54 8.72 21.84
CA GLU A 363 1.56 7.30 21.50
C GLU A 363 1.79 6.44 22.74
N THR A 364 2.82 6.76 23.54
CA THR A 364 3.16 6.02 24.77
C THR A 364 2.00 6.03 25.78
N LYS A 365 1.39 7.20 26.01
CA LYS A 365 0.24 7.33 26.91
C LYS A 365 -1.00 6.60 26.39
N ALA A 366 -1.28 6.69 25.09
CA ALA A 366 -2.39 5.97 24.47
C ALA A 366 -2.19 4.46 24.54
N GLN A 367 -0.97 3.97 24.35
CA GLN A 367 -0.64 2.55 24.50
C GLN A 367 -0.81 2.08 25.95
N SER A 368 -0.41 2.90 26.93
CA SER A 368 -0.65 2.64 28.35
C SER A 368 -2.15 2.54 28.67
N PHE A 369 -2.94 3.48 28.15
CA PHE A 369 -4.40 3.45 28.29
C PHE A 369 -5.01 2.17 27.70
N ILE A 370 -4.62 1.79 26.48
CA ILE A 370 -5.10 0.56 25.83
C ILE A 370 -4.72 -0.67 26.66
N ASN A 371 -3.50 -0.73 27.19
CA ASN A 371 -3.04 -1.86 27.99
C ASN A 371 -3.78 -1.96 29.33
N HIS A 372 -4.06 -0.83 29.98
CA HIS A 372 -4.83 -0.77 31.23
C HIS A 372 -6.31 -1.13 31.01
N PHE A 373 -6.93 -0.56 29.95
CA PHE A 373 -8.31 -0.84 29.61
C PHE A 373 -8.51 -2.30 29.17
N GLY A 374 -7.54 -2.87 28.43
CA GLY A 374 -7.58 -4.21 27.88
C GLY A 374 -8.02 -4.20 26.41
N LYS A 375 -7.28 -4.87 25.54
CA LYS A 375 -7.49 -4.85 24.08
C LYS A 375 -8.79 -5.55 23.68
N GLU A 376 -9.16 -6.58 24.43
CA GLU A 376 -10.34 -7.42 24.23
C GLU A 376 -11.67 -6.66 24.40
N TYR A 377 -11.66 -5.51 25.07
CA TYR A 377 -12.84 -4.70 25.30
C TYR A 377 -13.14 -3.72 24.15
N PHE A 378 -12.22 -3.59 23.19
CA PHE A 378 -12.41 -2.74 22.01
C PHE A 378 -12.80 -3.61 20.80
N TYR A 379 -14.05 -3.49 20.36
CA TYR A 379 -14.57 -4.24 19.21
C TYR A 379 -13.91 -3.80 17.90
N GLY A 380 -13.37 -4.75 17.16
CA GLY A 380 -12.67 -4.49 15.90
C GLY A 380 -11.28 -3.86 16.08
N PHE A 381 -10.76 -3.78 17.30
CA PHE A 381 -9.42 -3.29 17.56
C PHE A 381 -8.35 -4.24 17.00
N ASN A 382 -7.43 -3.68 16.25
CA ASN A 382 -6.26 -4.38 15.72
C ASN A 382 -4.98 -3.60 16.05
N HIS A 383 -3.83 -4.21 15.77
CA HIS A 383 -2.52 -3.61 16.04
C HIS A 383 -2.25 -2.31 15.25
N GLU A 384 -2.99 -2.06 14.17
CA GLU A 384 -2.89 -0.85 13.36
C GLU A 384 -3.87 0.27 13.78
N THR A 385 -4.84 -0.03 14.66
CA THR A 385 -5.94 0.90 15.00
C THR A 385 -5.40 2.17 15.66
N LEU A 386 -4.51 2.03 16.64
CA LEU A 386 -3.86 3.16 17.30
C LEU A 386 -3.08 4.02 16.29
N TYR A 387 -2.30 3.38 15.42
CA TYR A 387 -1.52 4.07 14.39
C TYR A 387 -2.41 4.76 13.36
N SER A 388 -3.58 4.21 13.03
CA SER A 388 -4.56 4.89 12.18
C SER A 388 -5.11 6.14 12.84
N CYS A 389 -5.35 6.12 14.16
CA CYS A 389 -5.78 7.31 14.90
C CYS A 389 -4.67 8.36 14.97
N LEU A 390 -3.43 7.96 15.27
CA LEU A 390 -2.27 8.85 15.31
C LEU A 390 -2.00 9.47 13.94
N LEU A 391 -2.03 8.67 12.87
CA LEU A 391 -1.87 9.14 11.50
C LEU A 391 -2.96 10.14 11.10
N SER A 392 -4.18 10.01 11.63
CA SER A 392 -5.26 10.95 11.34
C SER A 392 -4.98 12.37 11.83
N LEU A 393 -4.07 12.53 12.81
CA LEU A 393 -3.64 13.82 13.33
C LEU A 393 -2.63 14.52 12.41
N ILE A 394 -1.94 13.79 11.53
CA ILE A 394 -0.98 14.34 10.57
C ILE A 394 -1.72 14.72 9.28
N LYS A 395 -1.58 15.96 8.84
CA LYS A 395 -2.22 16.52 7.64
C LYS A 395 -1.16 16.97 6.62
N ARG A 396 -1.61 17.15 5.38
CA ARG A 396 -0.81 17.65 4.25
C ARG A 396 -1.39 18.97 3.76
N ASN A 397 -0.56 19.97 3.57
CA ASN A 397 -0.97 21.24 2.96
C ASN A 397 -0.95 21.16 1.43
N ALA A 398 -1.32 22.24 0.75
CA ALA A 398 -1.30 22.30 -0.72
C ALA A 398 0.12 22.18 -1.32
N GLN A 399 1.16 22.43 -0.51
CA GLN A 399 2.57 22.32 -0.85
C GLN A 399 3.16 20.93 -0.56
N ASP A 400 2.34 19.93 -0.18
CA ASP A 400 2.72 18.56 0.24
C ASP A 400 3.62 18.51 1.50
N GLU A 401 3.64 19.58 2.30
CA GLU A 401 4.31 19.61 3.61
C GLU A 401 3.39 19.03 4.69
N LEU A 402 3.99 18.26 5.60
CA LEU A 402 3.29 17.61 6.70
C LEU A 402 3.24 18.54 7.92
N TYR A 403 2.07 18.61 8.55
CA TYR A 403 1.87 19.35 9.78
C TYR A 403 0.86 18.63 10.67
N LEU A 404 0.95 18.86 11.99
CA LEU A 404 -0.09 18.39 12.90
C LEU A 404 -1.37 19.21 12.73
N SER A 405 -2.49 18.51 12.59
CA SER A 405 -3.82 19.10 12.56
C SER A 405 -3.98 20.16 13.65
N ASN A 406 -4.58 21.30 13.28
CA ASN A 406 -4.81 22.36 14.24
C ASN A 406 -5.70 21.82 15.37
N ILE A 407 -5.26 22.06 16.61
CA ILE A 407 -6.01 21.67 17.80
C ILE A 407 -7.44 22.18 17.69
N HIS A 408 -7.67 23.40 17.19
CA HIS A 408 -8.99 24.00 17.04
C HIS A 408 -9.91 23.24 16.05
N GLU A 409 -9.39 22.64 14.98
CA GLU A 409 -10.18 21.79 14.07
C GLU A 409 -10.61 20.49 14.76
N ASN A 410 -9.74 19.92 15.59
CA ASN A 410 -10.07 18.76 16.43
C ASN A 410 -10.95 19.15 17.64
N TYR A 411 -10.81 20.38 18.14
CA TYR A 411 -11.59 20.97 19.23
C TYR A 411 -13.02 21.30 18.83
N ASN A 412 -13.24 21.64 17.56
CA ASN A 412 -14.58 21.80 16.99
C ASN A 412 -15.30 20.47 16.79
N GLN A 413 -14.56 19.34 16.82
CA GLN A 413 -15.11 17.99 16.98
C GLN A 413 -15.28 17.60 18.47
N LEU A 414 -15.20 18.55 19.42
CA LEU A 414 -15.42 18.35 20.86
C LEU A 414 -16.52 19.33 21.34
N THR A 415 -17.37 18.88 22.28
CA THR A 415 -18.50 19.68 22.82
C THR A 415 -18.06 20.80 23.76
N ILE A 416 -18.91 21.83 23.92
CA ILE A 416 -18.69 23.01 24.80
C ILE A 416 -18.26 22.62 26.23
N GLN A 417 -18.74 21.49 26.78
CA GLN A 417 -18.34 21.03 28.13
C GLN A 417 -16.95 20.39 28.18
N SER A 418 -16.51 19.74 27.08
CA SER A 418 -15.12 19.28 26.94
C SER A 418 -14.19 20.46 26.68
N LYS A 419 -14.70 21.48 25.98
CA LYS A 419 -13.99 22.75 25.78
C LYS A 419 -13.70 23.42 27.11
N SER A 420 -14.65 23.52 28.05
CA SER A 420 -14.41 24.16 29.36
C SER A 420 -13.38 23.45 30.25
N PHE A 421 -13.22 22.13 30.10
CA PHE A 421 -12.19 21.36 30.82
C PHE A 421 -10.82 21.54 30.19
N ILE A 422 -10.73 21.46 28.87
CA ILE A 422 -9.47 21.65 28.15
C ILE A 422 -9.08 23.15 28.13
N GLU A 423 -10.04 24.09 28.24
CA GLU A 423 -9.84 25.54 28.37
C GLU A 423 -9.12 25.94 29.65
N GLN A 424 -9.12 25.11 30.68
CA GLN A 424 -8.27 25.31 31.85
C GLN A 424 -6.77 25.12 31.52
N ASP A 425 -6.46 24.41 30.43
CA ASP A 425 -5.11 23.97 30.06
C ASP A 425 -4.90 23.95 28.52
N ILE A 426 -5.46 24.91 27.77
CA ILE A 426 -5.40 25.00 26.28
C ILE A 426 -3.96 24.98 25.73
N ASN A 427 -3.00 25.34 26.56
CA ASN A 427 -1.58 25.33 26.22
C ASN A 427 -0.99 23.91 26.16
N ASP A 428 -1.62 22.90 26.77
CA ASP A 428 -1.14 21.52 26.74
C ASP A 428 -1.68 20.74 25.53
N LYS A 429 -1.05 20.98 24.38
CA LYS A 429 -1.31 20.29 23.10
C LYS A 429 -1.36 18.76 23.26
N LYS A 430 -0.60 18.21 24.21
CA LYS A 430 -0.48 16.78 24.46
C LYS A 430 -1.78 16.18 24.98
N GLN A 431 -2.39 16.83 25.97
CA GLN A 431 -3.64 16.37 26.57
C GLN A 431 -4.77 16.39 25.55
N CYS A 432 -4.79 17.42 24.69
CA CYS A 432 -5.77 17.53 23.60
C CYS A 432 -5.70 16.34 22.64
N PHE A 433 -4.51 16.03 22.12
CA PHE A 433 -4.33 14.92 21.18
C PHE A 433 -4.55 13.56 21.83
N LEU A 434 -4.10 13.37 23.07
CA LEU A 434 -4.36 12.15 23.82
C LEU A 434 -5.86 11.94 24.02
N PHE A 435 -6.59 12.96 24.46
CA PHE A 435 -8.03 12.88 24.65
C PHE A 435 -8.76 12.60 23.34
N TYR A 436 -8.33 13.22 22.23
CA TYR A 436 -8.88 12.93 20.91
C TYR A 436 -8.72 11.44 20.53
N ILE A 437 -7.54 10.87 20.75
CA ILE A 437 -7.29 9.44 20.45
C ILE A 437 -8.12 8.55 21.36
N ILE A 438 -8.15 8.82 22.67
CA ILE A 438 -8.98 8.07 23.62
C ILE A 438 -10.45 8.16 23.23
N SER A 439 -10.94 9.34 22.86
CA SER A 439 -12.30 9.55 22.37
C SER A 439 -12.66 8.62 21.20
N LYS A 440 -11.74 8.47 20.22
CA LYS A 440 -11.92 7.53 19.10
C LYS A 440 -11.87 6.07 19.55
N LEU A 441 -10.95 5.70 20.43
CA LEU A 441 -10.83 4.33 20.94
C LEU A 441 -12.05 3.92 21.75
N LEU A 442 -12.60 4.83 22.57
CA LEU A 442 -13.81 4.60 23.34
C LEU A 442 -15.02 4.27 22.46
N GLN A 443 -15.05 4.72 21.20
CA GLN A 443 -16.12 4.32 20.28
C GLN A 443 -16.15 2.82 19.96
N LEU A 444 -15.05 2.12 20.22
CA LEU A 444 -14.96 0.68 20.03
C LEU A 444 -15.35 -0.08 21.29
N ALA A 445 -15.46 0.58 22.44
CA ALA A 445 -15.79 -0.06 23.71
C ALA A 445 -17.30 -0.26 23.84
N SER A 446 -17.75 -1.45 24.28
CA SER A 446 -19.16 -1.64 24.60
C SER A 446 -19.54 -0.98 25.93
N PRO A 447 -20.82 -0.63 26.14
CA PRO A 447 -21.26 -0.02 27.40
C PRO A 447 -20.97 -0.89 28.63
N GLU A 448 -21.11 -2.21 28.51
CA GLU A 448 -20.79 -3.16 29.58
C GLU A 448 -19.30 -3.13 29.92
N SER A 449 -18.44 -3.04 28.90
CA SER A 449 -16.99 -2.94 29.07
C SER A 449 -16.62 -1.64 29.78
N MET A 450 -17.29 -0.54 29.44
CA MET A 450 -17.12 0.73 30.13
C MET A 450 -17.48 0.62 31.60
N ILE A 451 -18.66 0.12 31.94
CA ILE A 451 -19.09 -0.04 33.34
C ILE A 451 -18.10 -0.91 34.13
N PHE A 452 -17.59 -1.99 33.54
CA PHE A 452 -16.62 -2.86 34.18
C PHE A 452 -15.25 -2.19 34.39
N LYS A 453 -14.80 -1.35 33.46
CA LYS A 453 -13.44 -0.77 33.49
C LYS A 453 -13.35 0.57 34.19
N LEU A 454 -14.42 1.36 34.22
CA LEU A 454 -14.44 2.68 34.86
C LEU A 454 -13.93 2.68 36.31
N PRO A 455 -14.29 1.70 37.19
CA PRO A 455 -13.78 1.64 38.56
C PRO A 455 -12.26 1.44 38.68
N THR A 456 -11.59 1.00 37.60
CA THR A 456 -10.14 0.75 37.60
C THR A 456 -9.31 2.02 37.36
N PHE A 457 -9.95 3.15 37.06
CA PHE A 457 -9.30 4.43 36.83
C PHE A 457 -9.46 5.35 38.05
N GLU A 458 -8.54 6.31 38.20
CA GLU A 458 -8.66 7.37 39.20
C GLU A 458 -9.97 8.16 39.02
N GLU A 459 -10.55 8.63 40.12
CA GLU A 459 -11.88 9.27 40.14
C GLU A 459 -12.02 10.42 39.12
N SER A 460 -10.98 11.25 38.97
CA SER A 460 -10.92 12.34 38.01
C SER A 460 -11.04 11.86 36.56
N THR A 461 -10.31 10.78 36.22
CA THR A 461 -10.29 10.16 34.90
C THR A 461 -11.60 9.41 34.63
N THR A 462 -12.11 8.69 35.62
CA THR A 462 -13.40 7.99 35.56
C THR A 462 -14.53 8.94 35.21
N ARG A 463 -14.62 10.09 35.89
CA ARG A 463 -15.64 11.11 35.62
C ARG A 463 -15.55 11.65 34.19
N LEU A 464 -14.34 11.90 33.71
CA LEU A 464 -14.08 12.39 32.35
C LEU A 464 -14.53 11.35 31.29
N LEU A 465 -14.11 10.10 31.44
CA LEU A 465 -14.45 9.01 30.51
C LEU A 465 -15.96 8.74 30.51
N CYS A 466 -16.59 8.73 31.68
CA CYS A 466 -18.05 8.61 31.83
C CYS A 466 -18.78 9.72 31.09
N GLN A 467 -18.41 10.97 31.35
CA GLN A 467 -19.06 12.12 30.73
C GLN A 467 -18.93 12.07 29.21
N HIS A 468 -17.73 11.75 28.71
CA HIS A 468 -17.51 11.66 27.28
C HIS A 468 -18.28 10.50 26.63
N TYR A 469 -18.24 9.29 27.20
CA TYR A 469 -18.87 8.11 26.61
C TYR A 469 -20.40 8.17 26.64
N PHE A 470 -21.01 8.48 27.79
CA PHE A 470 -22.47 8.37 27.96
C PHE A 470 -23.24 9.65 27.55
N TYR A 471 -22.58 10.81 27.52
CA TYR A 471 -23.25 12.08 27.22
C TYR A 471 -22.87 12.67 25.87
N GLN A 472 -21.64 12.43 25.41
CA GLN A 472 -21.11 13.07 24.20
C GLN A 472 -21.01 12.13 23.01
N GLN A 473 -21.12 10.83 23.24
CA GLN A 473 -21.21 9.80 22.22
C GLN A 473 -22.58 9.12 22.30
N GLU A 474 -23.05 8.62 21.16
CA GLU A 474 -24.28 7.84 21.08
C GLU A 474 -23.93 6.38 20.74
N HIS A 475 -24.22 5.49 21.69
CA HIS A 475 -23.87 4.07 21.62
C HIS A 475 -25.09 3.14 21.73
N PHE A 476 -26.25 3.68 22.12
CA PHE A 476 -27.39 2.90 22.57
C PHE A 476 -28.54 2.86 21.58
N ASN A 477 -28.68 3.91 20.75
CA ASN A 477 -29.80 4.02 19.83
C ASN A 477 -29.39 4.56 18.46
N VAL A 478 -29.66 3.77 17.42
CA VAL A 478 -29.42 4.13 16.01
C VAL A 478 -30.28 5.30 15.56
N GLU A 479 -31.53 5.40 16.01
CA GLU A 479 -32.44 6.51 15.67
C GLU A 479 -31.94 7.82 16.27
N ASN A 480 -31.57 7.82 17.55
CA ASN A 480 -30.94 8.99 18.19
C ASN A 480 -29.68 9.39 17.45
N PHE A 481 -28.85 8.42 17.07
CA PHE A 481 -27.64 8.68 16.31
C PHE A 481 -27.95 9.31 14.94
N ILE A 482 -28.86 8.75 14.16
CA ILE A 482 -29.24 9.28 12.84
C ILE A 482 -29.81 10.69 12.99
N HIS A 483 -30.68 10.91 13.98
CA HIS A 483 -31.24 12.21 14.28
C HIS A 483 -30.13 13.20 14.64
N GLN A 484 -29.20 12.82 15.52
CA GLN A 484 -28.04 13.66 15.86
C GLN A 484 -27.13 13.91 14.65
N PHE A 485 -26.91 12.91 13.79
CA PHE A 485 -26.08 13.04 12.59
C PHE A 485 -26.69 14.02 11.56
N ILE A 486 -28.00 13.95 11.34
CA ILE A 486 -28.71 14.80 10.36
C ILE A 486 -28.91 16.22 10.88
N TYR A 487 -29.21 16.39 12.17
CA TYR A 487 -29.57 17.68 12.76
C TYR A 487 -28.42 18.41 13.47
N THR A 488 -27.22 17.83 13.54
CA THR A 488 -26.02 18.60 13.94
C THR A 488 -25.57 19.43 12.75
N PRO A 489 -25.53 20.78 12.85
CA PRO A 489 -25.05 21.60 11.74
C PRO A 489 -23.59 21.25 11.44
N MET A 490 -23.33 20.75 10.23
CA MET A 490 -21.99 20.71 9.64
C MET A 490 -21.46 22.14 9.58
N LEU A 491 -20.64 22.53 10.57
CA LEU A 491 -19.85 23.76 10.49
C LEU A 491 -18.72 23.55 9.47
N THR A 492 -19.06 23.55 8.19
CA THR A 492 -18.23 24.12 7.13
C THR A 492 -18.70 25.55 6.93
N ILE A 493 -18.25 26.47 7.78
CA ILE A 493 -18.45 27.90 7.58
C ILE A 493 -17.08 28.51 7.31
N SER A 494 -16.91 28.99 6.08
CA SER A 494 -15.91 29.95 5.65
C SER A 494 -15.90 31.17 6.60
N ASN A 495 -14.71 31.69 6.90
CA ASN A 495 -14.39 32.67 7.94
C ASN A 495 -15.19 34.00 8.04
N ASP A 496 -16.26 34.24 7.29
CA ASP A 496 -16.84 35.59 7.13
C ASP A 496 -18.13 35.92 7.90
N GLU A 497 -18.75 35.01 8.66
CA GLU A 497 -20.04 35.28 9.32
C GLU A 497 -20.03 35.13 10.85
N LEU A 498 -19.12 35.83 11.54
CA LEU A 498 -19.01 35.80 13.01
C LEU A 498 -19.50 37.09 13.72
N LEU A 499 -20.28 37.95 13.06
CA LEU A 499 -20.69 39.24 13.64
C LEU A 499 -22.19 39.46 13.88
N THR A 500 -23.05 38.50 13.58
CA THR A 500 -24.48 38.66 13.88
C THR A 500 -25.06 37.33 14.33
N MET A 501 -25.26 37.17 15.64
CA MET A 501 -26.34 36.41 16.29
C MET A 501 -26.07 36.35 17.80
N ASN A 502 -26.14 37.51 18.45
CA ASN A 502 -26.50 37.57 19.86
C ASN A 502 -28.04 37.63 19.94
N ASN A 503 -28.59 36.92 20.92
CA ASN A 503 -30.01 36.85 21.32
C ASN A 503 -30.80 35.70 20.67
N ASN A 504 -30.78 34.53 21.31
CA ASN A 504 -31.98 33.89 21.84
C ASN A 504 -31.60 32.66 22.69
N LEU A 505 -32.07 32.66 23.93
CA LEU A 505 -31.97 31.58 24.91
C LEU A 505 -33.06 30.54 24.62
N GLU A 506 -32.77 29.58 23.75
CA GLU A 506 -33.45 28.30 23.73
C GLU A 506 -32.42 27.20 23.95
N GLN A 507 -32.76 26.21 24.79
CA GLN A 507 -31.91 25.10 25.19
C GLN A 507 -31.45 24.34 23.93
N LYS A 508 -30.24 24.65 23.45
CA LYS A 508 -29.62 23.94 22.34
C LYS A 508 -29.46 22.46 22.71
N PRO A 509 -29.91 21.52 21.86
CA PRO A 509 -29.57 20.11 22.05
C PRO A 509 -28.05 19.98 22.09
N SER A 510 -27.56 19.19 23.04
CA SER A 510 -26.13 18.88 23.18
C SER A 510 -25.60 18.34 21.85
N ASN A 511 -24.79 19.14 21.15
CA ASN A 511 -24.12 18.73 19.91
C ASN A 511 -23.35 17.42 20.17
N ILE A 512 -23.54 16.40 19.35
CA ILE A 512 -22.82 15.12 19.48
C ILE A 512 -21.89 14.96 18.28
N ASN A 513 -20.65 14.55 18.55
CA ASN A 513 -19.57 14.66 17.57
C ASN A 513 -19.54 13.47 16.61
N ILE A 514 -19.59 13.79 15.32
CA ILE A 514 -19.62 12.84 14.23
C ILE A 514 -18.20 12.35 13.95
N THR A 515 -17.97 11.05 14.10
CA THR A 515 -16.74 10.37 13.67
C THR A 515 -17.01 9.62 12.37
N LYS A 516 -15.98 9.48 11.50
CA LYS A 516 -16.12 8.84 10.18
C LYS A 516 -16.41 7.32 10.24
N LYS A 517 -16.24 6.69 11.41
CA LYS A 517 -16.59 5.30 11.70
C LYS A 517 -17.20 5.28 13.10
N LEU A 518 -18.37 4.65 13.26
CA LEU A 518 -19.08 4.53 14.53
C LEU A 518 -19.55 3.09 14.73
N MET A 519 -19.46 2.60 15.95
CA MET A 519 -20.06 1.34 16.38
C MET A 519 -21.29 1.65 17.23
N ILE A 520 -22.43 1.02 16.92
CA ILE A 520 -23.65 1.14 17.72
C ILE A 520 -23.98 -0.23 18.29
N PHE A 521 -24.14 -0.29 19.62
CA PHE A 521 -24.38 -1.53 20.33
C PHE A 521 -25.89 -1.74 20.48
N THR A 522 -26.50 -2.45 19.52
CA THR A 522 -27.95 -2.69 19.47
C THR A 522 -28.44 -3.79 20.42
N ARG A 523 -27.53 -4.53 21.05
CA ARG A 523 -27.82 -5.50 22.11
C ARG A 523 -27.05 -5.12 23.36
N THR A 524 -27.70 -4.35 24.23
CA THR A 524 -27.21 -4.02 25.56
C THR A 524 -28.22 -4.53 26.59
N SER A 525 -27.76 -4.84 27.80
CA SER A 525 -28.66 -5.32 28.85
C SER A 525 -29.75 -4.27 29.17
N SER A 526 -30.95 -4.72 29.58
CA SER A 526 -32.07 -3.82 29.91
C SER A 526 -31.73 -2.83 31.02
N SER A 527 -30.86 -3.20 31.96
CA SER A 527 -30.29 -2.34 33.00
C SER A 527 -29.42 -1.21 32.44
N VAL A 528 -28.67 -1.48 31.37
CA VAL A 528 -27.87 -0.48 30.66
C VAL A 528 -28.74 0.44 29.79
N ILE A 529 -29.78 -0.10 29.16
CA ILE A 529 -30.76 0.69 28.39
C ILE A 529 -31.54 1.65 29.32
N SER A 530 -31.83 1.24 30.56
CA SER A 530 -32.46 2.12 31.55
C SER A 530 -31.57 3.27 32.00
N LEU A 531 -30.25 3.19 31.88
CA LEU A 531 -29.33 4.32 32.15
C LEU A 531 -29.50 5.46 31.15
N ASN A 532 -29.99 5.17 29.93
CA ASN A 532 -30.32 6.19 28.93
C ASN A 532 -31.68 6.84 29.21
N LYS A 533 -32.61 6.13 29.88
CA LYS A 533 -34.00 6.57 30.09
C LYS A 533 -34.27 7.16 31.48
N GLN A 534 -33.58 6.69 32.52
CA GLN A 534 -33.62 7.26 33.86
C GLN A 534 -32.55 8.34 33.96
N SER A 535 -32.96 9.52 34.45
CA SER A 535 -32.19 10.76 34.49
C SER A 535 -30.68 10.54 34.53
N LYS A 536 -30.02 11.12 33.51
CA LYS A 536 -28.58 11.36 33.30
C LYS A 536 -27.83 12.00 34.50
N HIS A 537 -28.32 11.88 35.73
CA HIS A 537 -27.73 12.43 36.95
C HIS A 537 -27.84 11.51 38.18
N SER A 538 -28.76 10.55 38.25
CA SER A 538 -29.09 9.90 39.54
C SER A 538 -28.56 8.47 39.72
N SER A 539 -28.43 7.68 38.64
CA SER A 539 -28.14 6.25 38.77
C SER A 539 -26.66 5.87 38.78
N PHE A 540 -25.75 6.78 38.39
CA PHE A 540 -24.31 6.44 38.28
C PHE A 540 -23.49 6.69 39.55
N LEU A 541 -23.95 7.55 40.46
CA LEU A 541 -23.33 7.69 41.78
C LEU A 541 -23.45 6.42 42.63
N HIS A 542 -24.47 5.57 42.37
CA HIS A 542 -24.61 4.27 43.02
C HIS A 542 -23.78 3.13 42.40
N ALA A 543 -23.12 3.36 41.25
CA ALA A 543 -22.20 2.37 40.68
C ALA A 543 -20.74 2.59 41.14
N ILE A 544 -20.48 3.70 41.85
CA ILE A 544 -19.18 4.07 42.41
C ILE A 544 -19.11 3.73 43.92
N ASP A 545 -20.25 3.42 44.55
CA ASP A 545 -20.33 2.97 45.96
C ASP A 545 -20.43 1.44 46.09
#